data_AF-A0A164ENF3-F1
#
_entry.id   AF-A0A164ENF3-F1
#
_cell.length_a   1.000
_cell.length_b   1.000
_cell.length_c   1.000
_cell.angle_alpha   90.00
_cell.angle_beta   90.00
_cell.angle_gamma   90.00
#
_symmetry.space_group_name_H-M   'P 1'
#
loop_
_entity.id
_entity.type
_entity.pdbx_description
1 polymer ?
#
loop_
_entity_poly.entity_id
_entity_poly.type
_entity_poly.pdbx_seq_one_letter_code
_entity_poly.pdbx_strand_id
1 'polypeptide(L)'
;INGVDLLMEMHSGIHHSFVTRNKWKELGKPSLEPIKFGVIGPFSIHTTMLMGTFMADVQYGQWMSRLLLVVANVSNYEWPNVMGRCWLSSLNVDWNKVINPFSVDFREETE
;
A
#
# COMPACT_ATOMS: atom_id res chain seq x y z
N ILE A 1 -5.22 3.55 -8.23
CA ILE A 1 -6.23 2.85 -7.39
C ILE A 1 -7.59 3.45 -7.69
N ASN A 2 -8.58 2.63 -8.09
CA ASN A 2 -9.89 3.10 -8.56
C ASN A 2 -9.79 4.22 -9.62
N GLY A 3 -8.83 4.09 -10.54
CA GLY A 3 -8.54 5.12 -11.55
C GLY A 3 -7.84 6.39 -11.06
N VAL A 4 -7.56 6.52 -9.75
CA VAL A 4 -6.82 7.65 -9.18
C VAL A 4 -5.36 7.29 -8.97
N ASP A 5 -4.46 8.15 -9.46
CA ASP A 5 -3.03 8.00 -9.21
C ASP A 5 -2.70 8.25 -7.74
N LEU A 6 -2.04 7.27 -7.13
CA LEU A 6 -1.69 7.33 -5.71
C LEU A 6 -0.26 6.88 -5.48
N LEU A 7 0.55 7.78 -4.94
CA LEU A 7 1.85 7.43 -4.40
C LEU A 7 1.66 6.69 -3.06
N MET A 8 2.27 5.51 -2.97
CA MET A 8 2.28 4.70 -1.76
C MET A 8 3.71 4.29 -1.44
N GLU A 9 4.07 4.33 -0.16
CA GLU A 9 5.34 3.84 0.35
C GLU A 9 5.29 2.32 0.49
N MET A 10 6.25 1.64 -0.10
CA MET A 10 6.40 0.20 0.06
C MET A 10 7.00 -0.11 1.43
N HIS A 11 6.28 -0.87 2.26
CA HIS A 11 6.73 -1.15 3.62
C HIS A 11 6.64 -2.65 3.94
N SER A 12 7.77 -3.35 3.88
CA SER A 12 7.86 -4.80 4.11
C SER A 12 7.53 -5.20 5.55
N GLY A 13 7.72 -4.32 6.54
CA GLY A 13 7.33 -4.56 7.93
C GLY A 13 5.83 -4.57 8.19
N ILE A 14 5.00 -4.10 7.25
CA ILE A 14 3.55 -3.95 7.42
C ILE A 14 2.84 -5.00 6.58
N HIS A 15 1.89 -5.72 7.17
CA HIS A 15 1.15 -6.76 6.46
C HIS A 15 0.10 -6.16 5.50
N HIS A 16 -0.77 -5.28 5.99
CA HIS A 16 -1.87 -4.70 5.22
C HIS A 16 -1.51 -3.38 4.56
N SER A 17 -1.91 -3.20 3.30
CA SER A 17 -1.89 -1.89 2.66
C SER A 17 -2.98 -0.99 3.24
N PHE A 18 -2.68 0.29 3.41
CA PHE A 18 -3.64 1.26 3.92
C PHE A 18 -3.49 2.65 3.29
N VAL A 19 -4.57 3.42 3.37
CA VAL A 19 -4.62 4.85 3.00
C VAL A 19 -5.18 5.68 4.14
N THR A 20 -4.87 6.97 4.13
CA THR A 20 -5.45 7.94 5.07
C THR A 20 -6.93 8.21 4.75
N ARG A 21 -7.67 8.74 5.72
CA ARG A 21 -9.07 9.16 5.55
C ARG A 21 -9.21 10.17 4.40
N ASN A 22 -8.27 11.11 4.28
CA ASN A 22 -8.33 12.12 3.23
C ASN A 22 -8.19 11.48 1.85
N LYS A 23 -7.25 10.55 1.69
CA LYS A 23 -7.09 9.86 0.42
C LYS A 23 -8.29 8.96 0.09
N TRP A 24 -8.87 8.29 1.07
CA TRP A 24 -10.14 7.58 0.87
C TRP A 24 -11.28 8.50 0.38
N LYS A 25 -11.33 9.76 0.85
CA LYS A 25 -12.28 10.75 0.32
C LYS A 25 -12.01 11.11 -1.14
N GLU A 26 -10.75 11.27 -1.52
CA GLU A 26 -10.35 11.52 -2.91
C GLU A 26 -10.66 10.34 -3.83
N LEU A 27 -10.60 9.10 -3.31
CA LEU A 27 -11.01 7.89 -4.00
C LEU A 27 -12.54 7.74 -4.15
N GLY A 28 -13.32 8.77 -3.84
CA GLY A 28 -14.78 8.77 -3.99
C GLY A 28 -15.54 8.21 -2.79
N LYS A 29 -14.88 7.99 -1.65
CA LYS A 29 -15.46 7.42 -0.42
C LYS A 29 -16.18 6.08 -0.65
N PRO A 30 -15.50 5.06 -1.20
CA PRO A 30 -16.08 3.73 -1.35
C PRO A 30 -16.61 3.20 0.00
N SER A 31 -17.70 2.44 -0.05
CA SER A 31 -18.31 1.85 1.14
C SER A 31 -17.30 0.98 1.90
N LEU A 32 -17.29 1.12 3.22
CA LEU A 32 -16.35 0.42 4.09
C LEU A 32 -17.02 -0.77 4.76
N GLU A 33 -16.34 -1.90 4.72
CA GLU A 33 -16.64 -3.06 5.55
C GLU A 33 -16.05 -2.86 6.96
N PRO A 34 -16.81 -3.19 8.02
CA PRO A 34 -16.35 -3.00 9.39
C PRO A 34 -15.21 -3.97 9.72
N ILE A 35 -14.20 -3.47 10.42
CA ILE A 35 -13.11 -4.28 10.95
C ILE A 35 -13.45 -4.64 12.40
N LYS A 36 -13.32 -5.93 12.77
CA LYS A 36 -13.66 -6.41 14.11
C LYS A 36 -12.84 -5.71 15.20
N PHE A 37 -11.53 -5.58 14.99
CA PHE A 37 -10.61 -4.79 15.82
C PHE A 37 -9.42 -4.40 14.97
N GLY A 38 -8.98 -3.15 15.04
CA GLY A 38 -7.79 -2.73 14.32
C GLY A 38 -7.34 -1.34 14.71
N VAL A 39 -6.13 -1.27 15.23
CA VAL A 39 -5.33 -0.06 15.29
C VAL A 39 -4.10 -0.28 14.40
N ILE A 40 -3.70 0.73 13.64
CA ILE A 40 -2.41 0.73 12.95
C ILE A 40 -1.47 1.63 13.72
N GLY A 41 -0.31 1.09 14.09
CA GLY A 41 0.82 1.81 14.66
C GLY A 41 2.04 1.53 13.79
N PRO A 42 2.22 2.26 12.67
CA PRO A 42 3.27 1.94 11.70
C PRO A 42 4.66 2.21 12.27
N PHE A 43 4.76 3.01 13.35
CA PHE A 43 6.04 3.43 13.92
C PHE A 43 6.06 3.41 15.46
N SER A 44 5.33 2.48 16.09
CA SER A 44 5.35 2.20 17.55
C SER A 44 4.98 3.32 18.54
N ILE A 45 4.81 4.57 18.11
CA ILE A 45 4.59 5.71 19.02
C ILE A 45 3.11 6.12 19.05
N HIS A 46 2.36 5.94 17.95
CA HIS A 46 0.95 6.35 17.83
C HIS A 46 0.09 5.25 17.24
N THR A 47 -0.98 4.87 17.95
CA THR A 47 -2.03 3.97 17.45
C THR A 47 -3.15 4.78 16.82
N THR A 48 -3.45 4.52 15.56
CA THR A 48 -4.63 5.11 14.89
C THR A 48 -5.71 4.07 14.69
N MET A 49 -6.94 4.42 15.02
CA MET A 49 -8.13 3.65 14.69
C MET A 49 -8.30 3.47 13.18
N LEU A 50 -8.81 2.30 12.79
CA LEU A 50 -9.20 2.02 11.41
C LEU A 50 -10.68 2.34 11.21
N MET A 51 -11.00 2.88 10.03
CA MET A 51 -12.38 3.17 9.64
C MET A 51 -13.07 1.94 9.05
N GLY A 52 -12.30 1.07 8.40
CA GLY A 52 -12.81 -0.11 7.72
C GLY A 52 -11.91 -0.53 6.57
N THR A 53 -12.38 -1.51 5.80
CA THR A 53 -11.73 -1.98 4.57
C THR A 53 -12.64 -1.85 3.37
N PHE A 54 -12.06 -1.80 2.18
CA PHE A 54 -12.81 -1.98 0.94
C PHE A 54 -11.95 -2.71 -0.09
N MET A 55 -12.60 -3.35 -1.06
CA MET A 55 -11.90 -3.92 -2.21
C MET A 55 -11.63 -2.83 -3.24
N ALA A 56 -10.36 -2.56 -3.51
CA ALA A 56 -9.90 -1.53 -4.43
C ALA A 56 -9.43 -2.15 -5.75
N ASP A 57 -9.72 -1.49 -6.86
CA ASP A 57 -9.15 -1.83 -8.16
C ASP A 57 -7.76 -1.17 -8.25
N VAL A 58 -6.73 -2.00 -8.16
CA VAL A 58 -5.33 -1.57 -8.13
C VAL A 58 -4.71 -1.82 -9.48
N GLN A 59 -4.18 -0.77 -10.09
CA GLN A 59 -3.37 -0.85 -11.29
C GLN A 59 -1.91 -0.54 -10.94
N TYR A 60 -1.00 -1.43 -11.35
CA TYR A 60 0.44 -1.25 -11.24
C TYR A 60 1.08 -1.60 -12.58
N GLY A 61 1.56 -0.58 -13.31
CA GLY A 61 1.96 -0.73 -14.71
C GLY A 61 0.79 -1.25 -15.57
N GLN A 62 1.00 -2.40 -16.21
CA GLN A 62 -0.02 -3.08 -17.03
C GLN A 62 -0.92 -4.02 -16.24
N TRP A 63 -0.58 -4.31 -14.97
CA TRP A 63 -1.30 -5.28 -14.15
C TRP A 63 -2.45 -4.62 -13.41
N MET A 64 -3.62 -5.27 -13.44
CA MET A 64 -4.80 -4.85 -12.70
C MET A 64 -5.23 -5.97 -11.75
N SER A 65 -5.56 -5.63 -10.52
CA SER A 65 -5.95 -6.60 -9.48
C SER A 65 -6.91 -5.96 -8.49
N ARG A 66 -7.87 -6.76 -8.00
CA ARG A 66 -8.81 -6.32 -6.97
C ARG A 66 -8.28 -6.72 -5.61
N LEU A 67 -7.81 -5.75 -4.83
CA LEU A 67 -7.08 -5.99 -3.59
C LEU A 67 -7.74 -5.28 -2.40
N LEU A 68 -7.69 -5.91 -1.23
CA LEU A 68 -8.21 -5.33 0.01
C LEU A 68 -7.36 -4.13 0.43
N LEU A 69 -8.00 -2.98 0.68
CA LEU A 69 -7.36 -1.76 1.18
C LEU A 69 -7.97 -1.33 2.50
N VAL A 70 -7.12 -1.03 3.47
CA VAL A 70 -7.53 -0.52 4.78
C VAL A 70 -7.59 1.00 4.78
N VAL A 71 -8.58 1.59 5.46
CA VAL A 71 -8.67 3.03 5.68
C VAL A 71 -8.33 3.37 7.12
N ALA A 72 -7.26 4.12 7.31
CA ALA A 72 -6.85 4.63 8.61
C ALA A 72 -7.57 5.95 8.91
N ASN A 73 -8.04 6.12 10.15
CA ASN A 73 -8.63 7.36 10.64
C ASN A 73 -7.57 8.42 10.97
N VAL A 74 -6.73 8.74 9.98
CA VAL A 74 -5.71 9.80 10.07
C VAL A 74 -6.09 10.91 9.09
N SER A 75 -6.07 12.15 9.56
CA SER A 75 -6.28 13.35 8.75
C SER A 75 -4.98 14.06 8.36
N ASN A 76 -3.84 13.70 8.98
CA ASN A 76 -2.56 14.39 8.76
C ASN A 76 -1.89 14.01 7.44
N TYR A 77 -1.26 15.01 6.82
CA TYR A 77 -0.40 14.89 5.63
C TYR A 77 0.90 14.11 5.91
N GLU A 78 1.30 13.96 7.17
CA GLU A 78 2.56 13.33 7.56
C GLU A 78 2.51 11.80 7.51
N TRP A 79 1.33 11.19 7.41
CA TRP A 79 1.24 9.73 7.30
C TRP A 79 1.25 9.31 5.84
N PRO A 80 2.27 8.55 5.39
CA PRO A 80 2.29 8.03 4.05
C PRO A 80 1.13 7.04 3.86
N ASN A 81 0.64 6.93 2.62
CA ASN A 81 -0.16 5.79 2.22
C ASN A 81 0.80 4.61 2.06
N VAL A 82 0.44 3.43 2.55
CA VAL A 82 1.40 2.32 2.65
C VAL A 82 0.94 1.14 1.83
N MET A 83 1.84 0.60 1.03
CA MET A 83 1.73 -0.69 0.37
C MET A 83 2.39 -1.74 1.25
N GLY A 84 1.55 -2.56 1.89
CA GLY A 84 1.98 -3.66 2.74
C GLY A 84 2.24 -4.95 1.96
N ARG A 85 2.80 -5.94 2.64
CA ARG A 85 3.18 -7.24 2.06
C ARG A 85 2.04 -7.97 1.36
N CYS A 86 0.79 -7.81 1.79
CA CYS A 86 -0.35 -8.48 1.17
C CYS A 86 -0.57 -8.08 -0.30
N TRP A 87 -0.10 -6.90 -0.70
CA TRP A 87 -0.14 -6.46 -2.10
C TRP A 87 1.10 -6.89 -2.86
N LEU A 88 2.26 -6.98 -2.20
CA LEU A 88 3.53 -7.28 -2.85
C LEU A 88 3.57 -8.67 -3.51
N SER A 89 2.81 -9.64 -2.98
CA SER A 89 2.68 -10.96 -3.62
C SER A 89 1.68 -10.98 -4.79
N SER A 90 0.75 -10.02 -4.83
CA SER A 90 -0.32 -9.95 -5.84
C SER A 90 0.02 -9.01 -6.99
N LEU A 91 0.82 -7.99 -6.69
CA LEU A 91 1.39 -7.09 -7.68
C LEU A 91 2.66 -7.77 -8.19
N ASN A 92 2.77 -7.91 -9.52
CA ASN A 92 3.97 -8.43 -10.17
C ASN A 92 5.10 -7.39 -10.11
N VAL A 93 5.55 -7.10 -8.88
CA VAL A 93 6.57 -6.09 -8.59
C VAL A 93 7.90 -6.58 -9.16
N ASP A 94 8.49 -5.74 -10.00
CA ASP A 94 9.83 -5.94 -10.51
C ASP A 94 10.84 -5.59 -9.42
N TRP A 95 11.19 -6.58 -8.59
CA TRP A 95 12.12 -6.40 -7.48
C TRP A 95 13.51 -5.94 -7.91
N ASN A 96 13.93 -6.24 -9.14
CA ASN A 96 15.21 -5.76 -9.65
C ASN A 96 15.22 -4.23 -9.74
N LYS A 97 14.11 -3.60 -10.14
CA LYS A 97 13.97 -2.14 -10.16
C LYS A 97 13.87 -1.54 -8.76
N VAL A 98 13.34 -2.29 -7.79
CA VAL A 98 13.19 -1.82 -6.41
C VAL A 98 14.51 -1.88 -5.65
N ILE A 99 15.25 -2.98 -5.78
CA ILE A 99 16.48 -3.24 -5.01
C ILE A 99 17.70 -2.64 -5.72
N ASN A 100 17.69 -2.60 -7.06
CA ASN A 100 18.81 -2.15 -7.86
C ASN A 100 18.37 -1.09 -8.89
N PRO A 101 18.00 0.14 -8.45
CA PRO A 101 17.47 1.18 -9.33
C PRO A 101 18.48 1.66 -10.38
N PHE A 102 19.77 1.36 -10.19
CA PHE A 102 20.83 1.51 -11.17
C PHE A 102 21.41 0.13 -11.38
N SER A 103 21.17 -0.49 -12.53
CA SER A 103 21.70 -1.80 -12.89
C SER A 103 23.18 -1.97 -12.50
N VAL A 104 23.46 -2.59 -11.35
CA VAL A 104 24.72 -3.29 -11.16
C VAL A 104 24.55 -4.58 -11.95
N ASP A 105 25.05 -4.54 -13.18
CA ASP A 105 25.24 -5.70 -14.03
C ASP A 105 26.20 -6.63 -13.27
N PHE A 106 25.67 -7.51 -12.42
CA PHE A 106 26.44 -8.65 -11.93
C PHE A 106 26.62 -9.57 -13.14
N ARG A 107 27.57 -9.20 -14.01
CA ARG A 107 28.19 -10.16 -14.90
C ARG A 107 28.75 -11.23 -14.00
N GLU A 108 28.28 -12.46 -14.17
CA GLU A 108 29.00 -13.63 -13.70
C GLU A 108 30.40 -13.54 -14.33
N GLU A 109 31.41 -13.19 -13.52
CA GLU A 109 32.77 -13.58 -13.85
C GLU A 109 32.81 -15.09 -13.64
N THR A 110 32.69 -15.80 -14.77
CA THR A 110 33.06 -17.21 -14.87
C THR A 110 34.53 -17.38 -14.54
N GLU A 111 34.85 -18.25 -13.60
CA GLU A 111 35.85 -19.32 -13.76
C GLU A 111 35.28 -20.64 -13.22
#